data_AF-A0AAV1AFA8-F1
#
_entry.id   AF-A0AAV1AFA8-F1
#
_cell.length_a   1.000
_cell.length_b   1.000
_cell.length_c   1.000
_cell.angle_alpha   90.00
_cell.angle_beta   90.00
_cell.angle_gamma   90.00
#
_symmetry.space_group_name_H-M   'P 1'
#
loop_
_entity.id
_entity.type
_entity.pdbx_description
1 polymer ?
#
loop_
_entity_poly.entity_id
_entity_poly.type
_entity_poly.pdbx_seq_one_letter_code
_entity_poly.pdbx_strand_id
1 'polypeptide(L)'
;MARYDRAITVFSPDGHLFQVEYALEAVRKGNAAVGVRGTDNVVLGVEKKSTAKLQDSRSVRKIVNLDDHIALACAGLKADARVLINRARVECQSHRLTVEDPCTVEYITRHIAGLQQKYTQSGAWKANATGRNSNSIREFLEKNFKETSGQETVKLAIRALLEVVESGGKNIEVAVMTKQHGLRQLEEAEIDAIVAEIEAEKAAAEAAKKAPPKDT
;
A
#
# COMPACT_ATOMS: atom_id res chain seq x y z
N MET A 1 10.10 5.67 -29.34
CA MET A 1 8.76 5.90 -28.75
C MET A 1 8.62 5.05 -27.49
N ALA A 2 8.81 5.63 -26.31
CA ALA A 2 8.40 5.07 -25.01
C ALA A 2 8.58 6.16 -23.94
N ARG A 3 7.53 6.94 -23.70
CA ARG A 3 7.50 8.01 -22.67
C ARG A 3 6.28 7.91 -21.75
N TYR A 4 5.49 6.83 -21.88
CA TYR A 4 4.21 6.65 -21.19
C TYR A 4 4.33 6.07 -19.78
N ASP A 5 5.54 5.76 -19.32
CA ASP A 5 5.76 4.97 -18.10
C ASP A 5 6.02 5.82 -16.82
N ARG A 6 5.60 7.09 -16.81
CA ARG A 6 5.75 7.97 -15.63
C ARG A 6 4.50 8.03 -14.74
N ALA A 7 3.34 7.70 -15.28
CA ALA A 7 2.10 7.51 -14.55
C ALA A 7 1.50 6.19 -15.06
N ILE A 8 1.26 5.24 -14.14
CA ILE A 8 0.94 3.85 -14.52
C ILE A 8 -0.41 3.79 -15.24
N THR A 9 -1.44 4.47 -14.74
CA THR A 9 -2.79 4.51 -15.32
C THR A 9 -3.01 5.79 -16.14
N VAL A 10 -2.37 5.85 -17.31
CA VAL A 10 -2.61 6.91 -18.31
C VAL A 10 -3.61 6.44 -19.36
N PHE A 11 -4.41 7.37 -19.88
CA PHE A 11 -5.23 7.12 -21.06
C PHE A 11 -4.35 6.88 -22.29
N SER A 12 -4.72 5.87 -23.08
CA SER A 12 -4.18 5.69 -24.43
C SER A 12 -4.71 6.78 -25.37
N PRO A 13 -4.11 6.98 -26.55
CA PRO A 13 -4.63 7.90 -27.57
C PRO A 13 -6.10 7.66 -27.93
N ASP A 14 -6.57 6.41 -27.81
CA ASP A 14 -7.94 5.99 -28.12
C ASP A 14 -8.88 6.07 -26.89
N GLY A 15 -8.40 6.57 -25.75
CA GLY A 15 -9.20 6.72 -24.52
C GLY A 15 -9.29 5.47 -23.64
N HIS A 16 -8.45 4.46 -23.87
CA HIS A 16 -8.41 3.23 -23.09
C HIS A 16 -7.48 3.33 -21.87
N LEU A 17 -7.81 2.61 -20.79
CA LEU A 17 -6.93 2.43 -19.64
C LEU A 17 -6.30 1.05 -19.66
N PHE A 18 -5.18 0.89 -20.37
CA PHE A 18 -4.56 -0.43 -20.58
C PHE A 18 -4.21 -1.17 -19.28
N GLN A 19 -3.85 -0.48 -18.20
CA GLN A 19 -3.58 -1.15 -16.92
C GLN A 19 -4.83 -1.80 -16.31
N VAL A 20 -6.00 -1.19 -16.50
CA VAL A 20 -7.27 -1.76 -16.06
C VAL A 20 -7.60 -2.98 -16.92
N GLU A 21 -7.37 -2.90 -18.23
CA GLU A 21 -7.56 -4.02 -19.14
C GLU A 21 -6.62 -5.19 -18.79
N TYR A 22 -5.35 -4.94 -18.49
CA TYR A 22 -4.40 -5.97 -18.04
C TYR A 22 -4.80 -6.59 -16.71
N ALA A 23 -5.31 -5.79 -15.77
CA ALA A 23 -5.85 -6.31 -14.50
C ALA A 23 -7.06 -7.22 -14.75
N LEU A 24 -7.95 -6.84 -15.68
CA LEU A 24 -9.10 -7.67 -16.08
C LEU A 24 -8.64 -8.98 -16.74
N GLU A 25 -7.58 -8.96 -17.56
CA GLU A 25 -6.98 -10.18 -18.12
C GLU A 25 -6.42 -11.10 -17.03
N ALA A 26 -5.83 -10.54 -15.97
CA ALA A 26 -5.37 -11.34 -14.82
C ALA A 26 -6.55 -11.99 -14.07
N VAL A 27 -7.70 -11.30 -13.97
CA VAL A 27 -8.93 -11.86 -13.40
C VAL A 27 -9.48 -12.98 -14.28
N ARG A 28 -9.51 -12.80 -15.62
CA ARG A 28 -9.96 -13.82 -16.59
C ARG A 28 -9.17 -15.13 -16.52
N LYS A 29 -7.88 -15.06 -16.14
CA LYS A 29 -7.02 -16.23 -15.92
C LYS A 29 -7.18 -16.89 -14.54
N GLY A 30 -7.90 -16.25 -13.62
CA GLY A 30 -8.17 -16.79 -12.29
C GLY A 30 -9.26 -17.86 -12.31
N ASN A 31 -9.19 -18.85 -11.41
CA ASN A 31 -10.24 -19.88 -11.38
C ASN A 31 -11.61 -19.28 -11.03
N ALA A 32 -12.66 -19.87 -11.60
CA ALA A 32 -14.01 -19.36 -11.54
C ALA A 32 -14.56 -19.24 -10.11
N ALA A 33 -15.45 -18.26 -9.94
CA ALA A 33 -16.30 -18.09 -8.77
C ALA A 33 -17.73 -17.79 -9.26
N VAL A 34 -18.73 -18.33 -8.57
CA VAL A 34 -20.15 -18.14 -8.87
C VAL A 34 -20.89 -17.75 -7.59
N GLY A 35 -21.82 -16.82 -7.71
CA GLY A 35 -22.76 -16.45 -6.65
C GLY A 35 -24.18 -16.59 -7.16
N VAL A 36 -25.03 -17.31 -6.43
CA VAL A 36 -26.46 -17.49 -6.76
C VAL A 36 -27.29 -17.02 -5.57
N ARG A 37 -28.27 -16.16 -5.84
CA ARG A 37 -29.24 -15.71 -4.84
C ARG A 37 -30.52 -16.52 -5.00
N GLY A 38 -30.91 -17.21 -3.94
CA GLY A 38 -32.25 -17.77 -3.77
C GLY A 38 -33.19 -16.76 -3.08
N THR A 39 -34.40 -17.21 -2.79
CA THR A 39 -35.41 -16.40 -2.09
C THR A 39 -35.01 -16.12 -0.64
N ASP A 40 -34.39 -17.11 0.01
CA ASP A 40 -34.04 -17.15 1.44
C ASP A 40 -32.55 -17.42 1.69
N ASN A 41 -31.76 -17.61 0.63
CA ASN A 41 -30.35 -17.99 0.75
C ASN A 41 -29.47 -17.36 -0.33
N VAL A 42 -28.16 -17.41 -0.09
CA VAL A 42 -27.13 -17.06 -1.08
C VAL A 42 -26.09 -18.16 -1.06
N VAL A 43 -25.71 -18.64 -2.24
CA VAL A 43 -24.70 -19.69 -2.43
C VAL A 43 -23.50 -19.12 -3.15
N LEU A 44 -22.31 -19.32 -2.57
CA LEU A 44 -21.03 -19.00 -3.20
C LEU A 44 -20.30 -20.30 -3.56
N GLY A 45 -20.01 -20.49 -4.85
CA GLY A 45 -19.21 -21.58 -5.38
C GLY A 45 -17.87 -21.07 -5.91
N VAL A 46 -16.79 -21.79 -5.65
CA VAL A 46 -15.46 -21.42 -6.17
C VAL A 46 -14.73 -22.65 -6.70
N GLU A 47 -14.14 -22.50 -7.88
CA GLU A 47 -13.28 -23.52 -8.46
C GLU A 47 -11.94 -23.58 -7.70
N LYS A 48 -11.61 -24.77 -7.21
CA LYS A 48 -10.31 -25.09 -6.62
C LYS A 48 -9.56 -26.03 -7.55
N LYS A 49 -8.36 -25.63 -7.98
CA LYS A 49 -7.43 -26.56 -8.62
C LYS A 49 -7.02 -27.63 -7.62
N SER A 50 -6.82 -28.86 -8.11
CA SER A 50 -6.34 -29.98 -7.32
C SER A 50 -5.14 -29.55 -6.48
N THR A 51 -5.28 -29.64 -5.16
CA THR A 51 -4.19 -29.34 -4.23
C THR A 51 -3.12 -30.43 -4.38
N ALA A 52 -1.85 -30.04 -4.42
CA ALA A 52 -0.75 -30.99 -4.36
C ALA A 52 -0.88 -31.85 -3.10
N LYS A 53 -0.41 -33.10 -3.13
CA LYS A 53 -0.53 -34.03 -1.99
C LYS A 53 0.08 -33.49 -0.69
N LEU A 54 1.06 -32.60 -0.79
CA LEU A 54 1.73 -31.94 0.34
C LEU A 54 1.00 -30.69 0.85
N GLN A 55 0.05 -30.16 0.09
CA GLN A 55 -0.68 -28.95 0.46
C GLN A 55 -1.85 -29.32 1.38
N ASP A 56 -1.90 -28.72 2.57
CA ASP A 56 -3.08 -28.83 3.42
C ASP A 56 -4.30 -28.23 2.71
N SER A 57 -5.28 -29.08 2.40
CA SER A 57 -6.55 -28.71 1.78
C SER A 57 -7.32 -27.60 2.52
N ARG A 58 -7.13 -27.47 3.85
CA ARG A 58 -7.80 -26.46 4.68
C ARG A 58 -7.21 -25.07 4.49
N SER A 59 -5.93 -24.98 4.11
CA SER A 59 -5.18 -23.72 4.03
C SER A 59 -5.66 -22.80 2.89
N VAL A 60 -6.27 -23.35 1.84
CA VAL A 60 -6.59 -22.60 0.61
C VAL A 60 -8.09 -22.33 0.50
N ARG A 61 -8.57 -21.29 1.21
CA ARG A 61 -9.94 -20.76 1.05
C ARG A 61 -9.96 -19.53 0.14
N LYS A 62 -10.99 -19.43 -0.70
CA LYS A 62 -11.28 -18.25 -1.54
C LYS A 62 -12.56 -17.53 -1.12
N ILE A 63 -13.48 -18.24 -0.46
CA ILE A 63 -14.65 -17.68 0.19
C ILE A 63 -14.23 -17.32 1.61
N VAL A 64 -14.45 -16.07 2.00
CA VAL A 64 -14.08 -15.53 3.30
C VAL A 64 -15.22 -14.71 3.88
N ASN A 65 -15.32 -14.66 5.20
CA ASN A 65 -16.25 -13.78 5.89
C ASN A 65 -15.61 -12.40 6.05
N LEU A 66 -16.36 -11.35 5.72
CA LEU A 66 -16.02 -9.96 6.02
C LEU A 66 -16.66 -9.52 7.34
N ASP A 67 -17.89 -9.97 7.58
CA ASP A 67 -18.64 -9.80 8.83
C ASP A 67 -19.52 -11.04 9.04
N ASP A 68 -20.27 -11.12 10.14
CA ASP A 68 -21.10 -12.28 10.47
C ASP A 68 -22.19 -12.57 9.41
N HIS A 69 -22.68 -11.53 8.74
CA HIS A 69 -23.72 -11.60 7.70
C HIS A 69 -23.19 -11.34 6.28
N ILE A 70 -21.88 -11.18 6.08
CA ILE A 70 -21.29 -10.84 4.78
C ILE A 70 -20.10 -11.75 4.45
N ALA A 71 -20.20 -12.44 3.32
CA ALA A 71 -19.11 -13.23 2.75
C ALA A 71 -18.70 -12.72 1.36
N LEU A 72 -17.43 -12.93 1.02
CA LEU A 72 -16.83 -12.54 -0.25
C LEU A 72 -16.13 -13.74 -0.89
N ALA A 73 -16.33 -13.92 -2.19
CA ALA A 73 -15.54 -14.81 -3.05
C ALA A 73 -14.72 -13.98 -4.03
N CYS A 74 -13.46 -14.36 -4.28
CA CYS A 74 -12.58 -13.65 -5.20
C CYS A 74 -12.07 -14.52 -6.35
N ALA A 75 -11.85 -13.88 -7.50
CA ALA A 75 -11.12 -14.39 -8.66
C ALA A 75 -9.93 -13.48 -8.99
N GLY A 76 -8.90 -14.02 -9.63
CA GLY A 76 -7.64 -13.30 -9.90
C GLY A 76 -6.56 -13.54 -8.84
N LEU A 77 -5.77 -12.50 -8.56
CA LEU A 77 -4.61 -12.57 -7.66
C LEU A 77 -5.03 -12.59 -6.19
N LYS A 78 -4.70 -13.69 -5.49
CA LYS A 78 -5.08 -13.87 -4.08
C LYS A 78 -4.42 -12.89 -3.12
N ALA A 79 -3.19 -12.47 -3.43
CA ALA A 79 -2.46 -11.50 -2.60
C ALA A 79 -3.21 -10.17 -2.56
N ASP A 80 -3.65 -9.67 -3.72
CA ASP A 80 -4.38 -8.42 -3.83
C ASP A 80 -5.77 -8.52 -3.18
N ALA A 81 -6.46 -9.64 -3.40
CA ALA A 81 -7.73 -9.90 -2.74
C ALA A 81 -7.61 -9.87 -1.21
N ARG A 82 -6.52 -10.39 -0.63
CA ARG A 82 -6.28 -10.37 0.82
C ARG A 82 -6.21 -8.94 1.36
N VAL A 83 -5.58 -8.02 0.62
CA VAL A 83 -5.51 -6.60 1.01
C VAL A 83 -6.90 -5.98 1.04
N LEU A 84 -7.72 -6.22 0.00
CA LEU A 84 -9.10 -5.72 -0.05
C LEU A 84 -9.97 -6.31 1.06
N ILE A 85 -9.84 -7.62 1.32
CA ILE A 85 -10.56 -8.32 2.40
C ILE A 85 -10.24 -7.71 3.77
N ASN A 86 -8.96 -7.48 4.06
CA ASN A 86 -8.55 -6.93 5.35
C ASN A 86 -9.06 -5.50 5.55
N ARG A 87 -9.05 -4.67 4.49
CA ARG A 87 -9.63 -3.32 4.55
C ARG A 87 -11.14 -3.36 4.75
N ALA A 88 -11.84 -4.22 4.02
CA ALA A 88 -13.27 -4.38 4.16
C ALA A 88 -13.66 -4.83 5.58
N ARG A 89 -12.89 -5.76 6.19
CA ARG A 89 -13.10 -6.16 7.58
C ARG A 89 -12.95 -5.01 8.56
N VAL A 90 -11.88 -4.23 8.44
CA VAL A 90 -11.66 -3.05 9.28
C VAL A 90 -12.79 -2.04 9.11
N GLU A 91 -13.24 -1.82 7.87
CA GLU A 91 -14.36 -0.93 7.58
C GLU A 91 -15.68 -1.41 8.23
N CYS A 92 -15.99 -2.71 8.15
CA CYS A 92 -17.19 -3.27 8.79
C CYS A 92 -17.17 -2.99 10.31
N GLN A 93 -16.02 -3.20 10.95
CA GLN A 93 -15.85 -2.94 12.38
C GLN A 93 -15.91 -1.44 12.71
N SER A 94 -15.30 -0.59 11.87
CA SER A 94 -15.35 0.86 12.03
C SER A 94 -16.78 1.41 11.92
N HIS A 95 -17.53 0.94 10.92
CA HIS A 95 -18.94 1.29 10.73
C HIS A 95 -19.76 0.89 11.95
N ARG A 96 -19.62 -0.36 12.41
CA ARG A 96 -20.34 -0.85 13.58
C ARG A 96 -19.99 -0.07 14.84
N LEU A 97 -18.75 0.37 15.00
CA LEU A 97 -18.35 1.21 16.13
C LEU A 97 -18.98 2.61 16.07
N THR A 98 -19.16 3.17 14.87
CA THR A 98 -19.65 4.55 14.70
C THR A 98 -21.17 4.64 14.67
N VAL A 99 -21.83 3.68 14.03
CA VAL A 99 -23.27 3.69 13.75
C VAL A 99 -24.03 2.73 14.67
N GLU A 100 -23.31 1.93 15.48
CA GLU A 100 -23.84 0.87 16.36
C GLU A 100 -24.57 -0.28 15.64
N ASP A 101 -24.73 -0.19 14.33
CA ASP A 101 -25.34 -1.21 13.46
C ASP A 101 -24.33 -1.84 12.48
N PRO A 102 -24.52 -3.13 12.12
CA PRO A 102 -23.72 -3.79 11.10
C PRO A 102 -23.91 -3.12 9.73
N CYS A 103 -22.84 -3.02 8.94
CA CYS A 103 -22.92 -2.39 7.62
C CYS A 103 -23.77 -3.22 6.64
N THR A 104 -24.44 -2.55 5.70
CA THR A 104 -25.17 -3.25 4.62
C THR A 104 -24.21 -3.82 3.57
N VAL A 105 -24.66 -4.85 2.83
CA VAL A 105 -23.88 -5.40 1.70
C VAL A 105 -23.59 -4.33 0.65
N GLU A 106 -24.55 -3.44 0.39
CA GLU A 106 -24.37 -2.34 -0.56
C GLU A 106 -23.27 -1.37 -0.11
N TYR A 107 -23.27 -0.98 1.18
CA TYR A 107 -22.28 -0.07 1.73
C TYR A 107 -20.86 -0.60 1.57
N ILE A 108 -20.63 -1.84 2.01
CA ILE A 108 -19.29 -2.43 1.94
C ILE A 108 -18.84 -2.68 0.50
N THR A 109 -19.76 -3.03 -0.39
CA THR A 109 -19.48 -3.17 -1.83
C THR A 109 -19.02 -1.84 -2.42
N ARG A 110 -19.70 -0.74 -2.08
CA ARG A 110 -19.33 0.62 -2.51
C ARG A 110 -17.97 1.04 -1.97
N HIS A 111 -17.66 0.73 -0.71
CA HIS A 111 -16.35 0.99 -0.12
C HIS A 111 -15.24 0.24 -0.87
N ILE A 112 -15.40 -1.06 -1.13
CA ILE A 112 -14.41 -1.86 -1.86
C ILE A 112 -14.22 -1.33 -3.29
N ALA A 113 -15.31 -1.01 -3.99
CA ALA A 113 -15.26 -0.43 -5.33
C ALA A 113 -14.54 0.93 -5.34
N GLY A 114 -14.79 1.77 -4.32
CA GLY A 114 -14.09 3.03 -4.14
C GLY A 114 -12.58 2.86 -3.91
N LEU A 115 -12.18 1.84 -3.15
CA LEU A 115 -10.76 1.50 -2.98
C LEU A 115 -10.12 1.03 -4.30
N GLN A 116 -10.79 0.16 -5.05
CA GLN A 116 -10.31 -0.29 -6.35
C GLN A 116 -10.15 0.89 -7.31
N GLN A 117 -11.14 1.77 -7.40
CA GLN A 117 -11.09 2.95 -8.25
C GLN A 117 -10.03 3.96 -7.79
N LYS A 118 -9.83 4.12 -6.48
CA LYS A 118 -8.74 4.94 -5.97
C LYS A 118 -7.40 4.41 -6.44
N TYR A 119 -7.21 3.09 -6.53
CA TYR A 119 -5.99 2.47 -7.05
C TYR A 119 -5.83 2.49 -8.56
N THR A 120 -6.91 2.69 -9.33
CA THR A 120 -6.79 2.96 -10.77
C THR A 120 -6.44 4.42 -11.06
N GLN A 121 -6.60 5.32 -10.09
CA GLN A 121 -6.26 6.75 -10.21
C GLN A 121 -5.00 7.14 -9.44
N SER A 122 -4.58 6.32 -8.47
CA SER A 122 -3.30 6.47 -7.78
C SER A 122 -2.25 5.57 -8.42
N GLY A 123 -1.20 6.19 -8.96
CA GLY A 123 -0.07 5.46 -9.55
C GLY A 123 0.77 4.72 -8.52
N ALA A 124 1.78 4.00 -9.00
CA ALA A 124 2.82 3.47 -8.11
C ALA A 124 3.40 4.56 -7.23
N TRP A 125 3.67 4.19 -6.00
CA TRP A 125 4.29 5.06 -5.03
C TRP A 125 5.79 5.11 -5.32
N LYS A 126 6.31 6.30 -5.63
CA LYS A 126 7.77 6.51 -5.60
C LYS A 126 8.32 6.42 -4.17
N ALA A 127 7.49 6.79 -3.19
CA ALA A 127 7.70 6.58 -1.77
C ALA A 127 6.33 6.40 -1.08
N ASN A 128 6.25 5.53 -0.08
CA ASN A 128 5.02 5.28 0.68
C ASN A 128 5.36 5.04 2.15
N ALA A 129 4.40 5.32 3.04
CA ALA A 129 4.48 4.99 4.45
C ALA A 129 3.17 4.33 4.91
N THR A 130 3.27 3.41 5.86
CA THR A 130 2.14 2.67 6.45
C THR A 130 2.34 2.53 7.94
N GLY A 131 1.25 2.35 8.70
CA GLY A 131 1.31 2.20 10.16
C GLY A 131 0.90 3.48 10.90
N ARG A 132 1.25 3.56 12.18
CA ARG A 132 0.95 4.73 13.02
C ARG A 132 1.59 5.99 12.40
N ASN A 133 0.84 7.09 12.38
CA ASN A 133 1.29 8.39 11.85
C ASN A 133 1.73 8.39 10.38
N SER A 134 1.32 7.40 9.58
CA SER A 134 1.69 7.32 8.16
C SER A 134 1.28 8.53 7.33
N ASN A 135 0.22 9.25 7.73
CA ASN A 135 -0.22 10.46 7.04
C ASN A 135 0.84 11.57 7.13
N SER A 136 1.41 11.80 8.34
CA SER A 136 2.46 12.79 8.55
C SER A 136 3.73 12.45 7.76
N ILE A 137 4.15 11.17 7.77
CA ILE A 137 5.30 10.70 7.00
C ILE A 137 5.05 10.87 5.48
N ARG A 138 3.83 10.59 5.01
CA ARG A 138 3.47 10.79 3.60
C ARG A 138 3.51 12.27 3.20
N GLU A 139 2.97 13.17 4.02
CA GLU A 139 3.05 14.61 3.75
C GLU A 139 4.50 15.11 3.69
N PHE A 140 5.37 14.61 4.58
CA PHE A 140 6.80 14.89 4.52
C PHE A 140 7.41 14.40 3.21
N LEU A 141 7.15 13.15 2.81
CA LEU A 141 7.66 12.57 1.58
C LEU A 141 7.12 13.33 0.35
N GLU A 142 5.86 13.74 0.33
CA GLU A 142 5.27 14.53 -0.77
C GLU A 142 5.97 15.87 -0.96
N LYS A 143 6.45 16.52 0.12
CA LYS A 143 7.16 17.80 0.07
C LYS A 143 8.65 17.66 -0.24
N ASN A 144 9.29 16.57 0.21
CA ASN A 144 10.75 16.43 0.23
C ASN A 144 11.30 15.39 -0.74
N PHE A 145 10.46 14.56 -1.35
CA PHE A 145 10.91 13.51 -2.25
C PHE A 145 11.56 14.10 -3.52
N LYS A 146 12.78 13.62 -3.80
CA LYS A 146 13.49 13.82 -5.06
C LYS A 146 13.98 12.46 -5.54
N GLU A 147 14.07 12.26 -6.85
CA GLU A 147 14.73 11.08 -7.41
C GLU A 147 16.19 11.08 -6.94
N THR A 148 16.52 10.14 -6.05
CA THR A 148 17.82 9.99 -5.39
C THR A 148 18.35 8.57 -5.63
N SER A 149 19.62 8.34 -5.30
CA SER A 149 20.21 7.00 -5.34
C SER A 149 21.21 6.83 -4.20
N GLY A 150 21.49 5.57 -3.84
CA GLY A 150 22.48 5.25 -2.82
C GLY A 150 22.14 5.86 -1.44
N GLN A 151 23.14 6.47 -0.81
CA GLN A 151 23.05 7.02 0.54
C GLN A 151 22.03 8.15 0.69
N GLU A 152 21.77 8.92 -0.37
CA GLU A 152 20.75 9.99 -0.34
C GLU A 152 19.32 9.43 -0.20
N THR A 153 19.06 8.26 -0.78
CA THR A 153 17.77 7.57 -0.59
C THR A 153 17.62 7.05 0.83
N VAL A 154 18.71 6.57 1.44
CA VAL A 154 18.74 6.14 2.84
C VAL A 154 18.51 7.34 3.77
N LYS A 155 19.19 8.46 3.52
CA LYS A 155 18.98 9.73 4.25
C LYS A 155 17.53 10.19 4.18
N LEU A 156 16.92 10.16 2.99
CA LEU A 156 15.51 10.54 2.82
C LEU A 156 14.58 9.64 3.63
N ALA A 157 14.81 8.33 3.64
CA ALA A 157 14.00 7.38 4.41
C ALA A 157 14.13 7.62 5.92
N ILE A 158 15.36 7.80 6.42
CA ILE A 158 15.62 8.09 7.84
C ILE A 158 15.03 9.45 8.24
N ARG A 159 15.18 10.49 7.40
CA ARG A 159 14.53 11.79 7.63
C ARG A 159 13.02 11.67 7.78
N ALA A 160 12.38 10.86 6.94
CA ALA A 160 10.94 10.65 6.99
C ALA A 160 10.51 9.91 8.28
N LEU A 161 11.33 8.98 8.78
CA LEU A 161 11.07 8.29 10.05
C LEU A 161 11.28 9.21 11.27
N LEU A 162 12.28 10.09 11.23
CA LEU A 162 12.55 11.07 12.28
C LEU A 162 11.42 12.11 12.46
N GLU A 163 10.45 12.19 11.55
CA GLU A 163 9.23 13.00 11.75
C GLU A 163 8.29 12.41 12.81
N VAL A 164 8.45 11.13 13.16
CA VAL A 164 7.57 10.43 14.12
C VAL A 164 8.31 9.71 15.24
N VAL A 165 9.63 9.53 15.11
CA VAL A 165 10.46 8.88 16.12
C VAL A 165 11.09 9.93 17.03
N GLU A 166 10.77 9.88 18.32
CA GLU A 166 11.39 10.71 19.35
C GLU A 166 12.81 10.17 19.63
N SER A 167 13.82 10.82 19.03
CA SER A 167 15.24 10.76 19.37
C SER A 167 16.04 9.49 19.00
N GLY A 168 16.87 9.60 17.96
CA GLY A 168 18.06 8.76 17.73
C GLY A 168 17.89 7.50 16.86
N GLY A 169 18.98 7.05 16.23
CA GLY A 169 19.02 5.90 15.32
C GLY A 169 18.68 4.55 15.98
N LYS A 170 18.79 4.45 17.31
CA LYS A 170 18.52 3.23 18.10
C LYS A 170 17.12 2.64 17.93
N ASN A 171 16.14 3.48 17.60
CA ASN A 171 14.74 3.07 17.40
C ASN A 171 14.38 2.88 15.92
N ILE A 172 15.39 2.89 15.04
CA ILE A 172 15.22 2.85 13.59
C ILE A 172 16.00 1.64 13.06
N GLU A 173 15.29 0.73 12.39
CA GLU A 173 15.90 -0.35 11.61
C GLU A 173 15.76 -0.02 10.13
N VAL A 174 16.88 -0.06 9.39
CA VAL A 174 16.89 0.22 7.96
C VAL A 174 17.61 -0.90 7.21
N ALA A 175 17.00 -1.36 6.12
CA ALA A 175 17.64 -2.27 5.19
C ALA A 175 17.64 -1.68 3.78
N VAL A 176 18.76 -1.86 3.08
CA VAL A 176 18.97 -1.42 1.70
C VAL A 176 18.97 -2.63 0.80
N MET A 177 18.18 -2.59 -0.27
CA MET A 177 18.16 -3.66 -1.28
C MET A 177 18.69 -3.11 -2.61
N THR A 178 19.69 -3.78 -3.19
CA THR A 178 20.21 -3.45 -4.52
C THR A 178 20.13 -4.64 -5.46
N LYS A 179 20.06 -4.39 -6.78
CA LYS A 179 20.05 -5.46 -7.79
C LYS A 179 21.29 -6.35 -7.75
N GLN A 180 22.44 -5.79 -7.35
CA GLN A 180 23.72 -6.49 -7.36
C GLN A 180 23.98 -7.30 -6.08
N HIS A 181 23.55 -6.79 -4.92
CA HIS A 181 23.92 -7.36 -3.62
C HIS A 181 22.73 -7.86 -2.78
N GLY A 182 21.50 -7.79 -3.31
CA GLY A 182 20.32 -8.22 -2.57
C GLY A 182 20.05 -7.32 -1.37
N LEU A 183 19.43 -7.89 -0.32
CA LEU A 183 19.09 -7.19 0.91
C LEU A 183 20.29 -7.12 1.86
N ARG A 184 20.59 -5.92 2.37
CA ARG A 184 21.56 -5.68 3.44
C ARG A 184 20.92 -4.85 4.54
N GLN A 185 20.96 -5.31 5.79
CA GLN A 185 20.62 -4.48 6.94
C GLN A 185 21.78 -3.51 7.23
N LEU A 186 21.45 -2.28 7.63
CA LEU A 186 22.44 -1.31 8.09
C LEU A 186 22.70 -1.54 9.58
N GLU A 187 23.96 -1.46 9.98
CA GLU A 187 24.34 -1.55 11.38
C GLU A 187 23.91 -0.30 12.14
N GLU A 188 23.65 -0.41 13.45
CA GLU A 188 23.23 0.71 14.31
C GLU A 188 24.20 1.90 14.19
N ALA A 189 25.51 1.64 14.14
CA ALA A 189 26.53 2.66 13.98
C ALA A 189 26.45 3.40 12.62
N GLU A 190 26.06 2.71 11.55
CA GLU A 190 25.85 3.33 10.24
C GLU A 190 24.62 4.24 10.27
N ILE A 191 23.55 3.80 10.95
CA ILE A 191 22.31 4.58 11.09
C ILE A 191 22.56 5.82 11.93
N ASP A 192 23.24 5.69 13.08
CA ASP A 192 23.56 6.82 13.98
C ASP A 192 24.42 7.88 13.28
N ALA A 193 25.40 7.46 12.47
CA ALA A 193 26.20 8.39 11.68
C ALA A 193 25.33 9.18 10.69
N ILE A 194 24.39 8.51 10.01
CA ILE A 194 23.47 9.15 9.06
C ILE A 194 22.49 10.08 9.79
N VAL A 195 21.98 9.69 10.96
CA VAL A 195 21.10 10.53 11.79
C VAL A 195 21.83 11.80 12.23
N ALA A 196 23.08 11.69 12.68
CA ALA A 196 23.89 12.85 13.06
C ALA A 196 24.13 13.81 11.88
N GLU A 197 24.40 13.29 10.68
CA GLU A 197 24.49 14.11 9.47
C GLU A 197 23.16 14.83 9.17
N ILE A 198 22.02 14.14 9.28
CA ILE A 198 20.69 14.70 9.04
C ILE A 198 20.37 15.83 10.03
N GLU A 199 20.65 15.63 11.32
CA GLU A 199 20.41 16.64 12.35
C GLU A 199 21.28 17.87 12.15
N ALA A 200 22.56 17.68 11.79
CA ALA A 200 23.46 18.78 11.45
C ALA A 200 22.97 19.59 10.24
N GLU A 201 22.51 18.90 9.19
CA GLU A 201 21.91 19.54 8.00
C GLU A 201 20.62 20.29 8.33
N LYS A 202 19.74 19.73 9.19
CA LYS A 202 18.52 20.42 9.66
C LYS A 202 18.88 21.68 10.46
N ALA A 203 19.82 21.59 11.40
CA ALA A 203 20.27 22.73 12.22
C ALA A 203 20.88 23.86 11.36
N ALA A 204 21.70 23.51 10.37
CA ALA A 204 22.27 24.47 9.42
C ALA A 204 21.19 25.17 8.57
N ALA A 205 20.18 24.41 8.10
CA ALA A 205 19.07 24.96 7.33
C ALA A 205 18.18 25.90 8.15
N GLU A 206 17.97 25.63 9.44
CA GLU A 206 17.25 26.53 10.35
C GLU A 206 18.03 27.81 10.66
N ALA A 207 19.35 27.71 10.87
CA ALA A 207 20.22 28.87 11.06
C ALA A 207 20.22 29.78 9.82
N ALA A 208 20.24 29.21 8.61
CA ALA A 208 20.17 29.95 7.36
C ALA A 208 18.82 30.68 7.16
N LYS A 209 17.70 30.12 7.63
CA LYS A 209 16.38 30.79 7.61
C LYS A 209 16.26 31.95 8.61
N LYS A 210 17.11 31.97 9.64
CA LYS A 210 17.14 33.02 10.69
C LYS A 210 18.12 34.16 10.38
N ALA A 211 18.93 34.04 9.33
CA ALA A 211 19.84 35.10 8.91
C ALA A 211 19.05 36.26 8.25
N PRO A 212 19.35 37.53 8.56
CA PRO A 212 18.65 38.67 7.96
C PRO A 212 18.85 38.70 6.43
N PRO A 213 17.87 39.16 5.65
CA PRO A 213 18.04 39.30 4.20
C PRO A 213 19.23 40.22 3.93
N LYS A 214 20.15 39.80 3.05
CA LYS A 214 21.25 40.67 2.62
C LYS A 214 20.65 41.88 1.93
N ASP A 215 20.78 43.05 2.57
CA ASP A 215 20.43 44.34 1.99
C ASP A 215 21.15 44.51 0.63
N THR A 216 20.37 44.72 -0.43
CA THR A 216 20.81 45.29 -1.70
C THR A 216 20.28 46.71 -1.81
#